data_AF-A0A5M3Q4Z3-F1
#
_entry.id   AF-A0A5M3Q4Z3-F1
#
_cell.length_a   1.000
_cell.length_b   1.000
_cell.length_c   1.000
_cell.angle_alpha   90.00
_cell.angle_beta   90.00
_cell.angle_gamma   90.00
#
_symmetry.space_group_name_H-M   'P 1'
#
loop_
_entity.id
_entity.type
_entity.pdbx_description
1 polymer ?
#
loop_
_entity_poly.entity_id
_entity_poly.type
_entity_poly.pdbx_seq_one_letter_code
_entity_poly.pdbx_strand_id
1 'polypeptide(L)'
;MDFGGSFLYRLLKDLLKWVKGRKGNLSPADRLAAREKWKPVFEEKIAERRRDGLRSDVVVRDVKRLDQYPNTQESERGISAWFKVGLVGTYHKGVMVQLNWIGIVSGEKGWRLRGPKDPKNSGLTAALIGYVPYENIVSVDWEGDEYYSHAQIFCHFDARQGEPYEKLAYCERKQDRHVEWYSEIATYEEIKKNSRHGEKHGYA
;
A
#
# COMPACT_ATOMS: atom_id res chain seq x y z
N MET A 1 32.70 27.80 -20.09
CA MET A 1 31.76 27.85 -18.96
C MET A 1 30.38 27.53 -19.52
N ASP A 2 29.85 26.35 -19.23
CA ASP A 2 28.53 25.93 -19.71
C ASP A 2 27.91 24.94 -18.70
N PHE A 3 27.49 25.45 -17.53
CA PHE A 3 26.96 24.65 -16.41
C PHE A 3 25.45 24.85 -16.16
N GLY A 4 24.78 25.72 -16.94
CA GLY A 4 23.38 26.10 -16.70
C GLY A 4 22.33 25.18 -17.35
N GLY A 5 22.64 24.57 -18.50
CA GLY A 5 21.66 23.83 -19.30
C GLY A 5 21.22 22.48 -18.71
N SER A 6 22.11 21.79 -18.00
CA SER A 6 21.88 20.43 -17.49
C SER A 6 20.94 20.39 -16.27
N PHE A 7 21.02 21.39 -15.41
CA PHE A 7 20.18 21.50 -14.20
C PHE A 7 18.74 21.89 -14.54
N LEU A 8 18.57 22.89 -15.40
CA LEU A 8 17.27 23.30 -15.94
C LEU A 8 16.60 22.17 -16.72
N TYR A 9 17.36 21.43 -17.54
CA TYR A 9 16.82 20.28 -18.27
C TYR A 9 16.33 19.16 -17.34
N ARG A 10 17.05 18.87 -16.23
CA ARG A 10 16.62 17.87 -15.23
C ARG A 10 15.35 18.30 -14.52
N LEU A 11 15.28 19.55 -14.05
CA LEU A 11 14.08 20.11 -13.42
C LEU A 11 12.88 20.10 -14.38
N LEU A 12 13.06 20.51 -15.64
CA LEU A 12 11.98 20.50 -16.64
C LEU A 12 11.50 19.09 -16.96
N LYS A 13 12.43 18.12 -17.01
CA LYS A 13 12.12 16.70 -17.26
C LYS A 13 11.36 16.08 -16.08
N ASP A 14 11.72 16.44 -14.85
CA ASP A 14 11.03 15.98 -13.66
C ASP A 14 9.62 16.60 -13.55
N LEU A 15 9.47 17.88 -13.93
CA LEU A 15 8.17 18.55 -14.06
C LEU A 15 7.30 17.92 -15.18
N LEU A 16 7.89 17.61 -16.33
CA LEU A 16 7.17 16.98 -17.45
C LEU A 16 6.75 15.53 -17.15
N LYS A 17 7.56 14.78 -16.39
CA LYS A 17 7.21 13.47 -15.84
C LYS A 17 6.15 13.56 -14.74
N TRP A 18 6.08 14.68 -14.03
CA TRP A 18 5.07 14.95 -13.01
C TRP A 18 3.69 15.25 -13.63
N VAL A 19 3.65 15.97 -14.76
CA VAL A 19 2.39 16.28 -15.49
C VAL A 19 1.88 15.10 -16.33
N LYS A 20 2.75 14.29 -16.93
CA LYS A 20 2.34 13.10 -17.70
C LYS A 20 2.33 11.87 -16.79
N GLY A 21 1.15 11.51 -16.30
CA GLY A 21 0.89 10.35 -15.46
C GLY A 21 1.78 9.14 -15.79
N ARG A 22 2.44 8.60 -14.76
CA ARG A 22 3.50 7.57 -14.84
C ARG A 22 2.93 6.20 -15.23
N LYS A 23 2.43 6.07 -16.47
CA LYS A 23 2.38 4.76 -17.14
C LYS A 23 3.80 4.37 -17.56
N GLY A 24 4.55 3.75 -16.64
CA GLY A 24 5.57 2.74 -16.94
C GLY A 24 7.03 3.13 -17.13
N ASN A 25 7.39 4.39 -17.40
CA ASN A 25 8.74 4.73 -17.93
C ASN A 25 9.68 5.43 -16.93
N LEU A 26 9.78 4.95 -15.68
CA LEU A 26 10.91 5.34 -14.83
C LEU A 26 12.17 4.59 -15.27
N SER A 27 13.25 5.34 -15.47
CA SER A 27 14.55 4.73 -15.74
C SER A 27 15.05 3.97 -14.50
N PRO A 28 15.93 2.97 -14.65
CA PRO A 28 16.53 2.29 -13.50
C PRO A 28 17.16 3.25 -12.48
N ALA A 29 17.79 4.32 -12.95
CA ALA A 29 18.36 5.37 -12.11
C ALA A 29 17.28 6.11 -11.29
N ASP A 30 16.15 6.46 -11.91
CA ASP A 30 15.05 7.13 -11.18
C ASP A 30 14.43 6.21 -10.13
N ARG A 31 14.32 4.91 -10.43
CA ARG A 31 13.81 3.91 -9.47
C ARG A 31 14.76 3.78 -8.28
N LEU A 32 16.06 3.70 -8.52
CA LEU A 32 17.07 3.64 -7.48
C LEU A 32 17.04 4.90 -6.60
N ALA A 33 17.00 6.09 -7.21
CA ALA A 33 16.93 7.35 -6.48
C ALA A 33 15.68 7.44 -5.57
N ALA A 34 14.52 6.96 -6.03
CA ALA A 34 13.32 6.91 -5.21
C ALA A 34 13.50 5.97 -3.99
N ARG A 35 14.17 4.83 -4.17
CA ARG A 35 14.43 3.88 -3.07
C ARG A 35 15.43 4.43 -2.06
N GLU A 36 16.51 5.03 -2.53
CA GLU A 36 17.52 5.67 -1.68
C GLU A 36 16.91 6.82 -0.87
N LYS A 37 16.00 7.59 -1.48
CA LYS A 37 15.25 8.63 -0.77
C LYS A 37 14.34 8.06 0.31
N TRP A 38 13.49 7.10 -0.03
CA TRP A 38 12.35 6.75 0.83
C TRP A 38 12.65 5.62 1.81
N LYS A 39 13.41 4.59 1.40
CA LYS A 39 13.65 3.43 2.25
C LYS A 39 14.20 3.77 3.64
N PRO A 40 15.30 4.53 3.79
CA PRO A 40 15.84 4.82 5.12
C PRO A 40 14.85 5.58 6.00
N VAL A 41 14.12 6.55 5.43
CA VAL A 41 13.15 7.37 6.17
C VAL A 41 11.99 6.51 6.67
N PHE A 42 11.43 5.64 5.83
CA PHE A 42 10.35 4.74 6.25
C PHE A 42 10.82 3.72 7.29
N GLU A 43 12.00 3.12 7.11
CA GLU A 43 12.55 2.16 8.08
C GLU A 43 12.78 2.81 9.44
N GLU A 44 13.34 4.02 9.47
CA GLU A 44 13.54 4.80 10.70
C GLU A 44 12.20 5.14 11.37
N LYS A 45 11.23 5.71 10.63
CA LYS A 45 9.94 6.08 11.19
C LYS A 45 9.12 4.89 11.69
N ILE A 46 9.20 3.75 11.02
CA ILE A 46 8.55 2.52 11.49
C ILE A 46 9.24 2.01 12.76
N ALA A 47 10.57 2.04 12.81
CA ALA A 47 11.32 1.61 13.99
C ALA A 47 11.08 2.52 15.20
N GLU A 48 11.04 3.84 15.01
CA GLU A 48 10.70 4.84 16.03
C GLU A 48 9.31 4.55 16.62
N ARG A 49 8.28 4.47 15.77
CA ARG A 49 6.90 4.23 16.23
C ARG A 49 6.75 2.90 16.97
N ARG A 50 7.43 1.85 16.51
CA ARG A 50 7.42 0.54 17.19
C ARG A 50 8.10 0.59 18.56
N ARG A 51 9.24 1.27 18.66
CA ARG A 51 9.97 1.47 19.92
C ARG A 51 9.10 2.20 20.95
N ASP A 52 8.38 3.21 20.49
CA ASP A 52 7.59 4.09 21.35
C ASP A 52 6.15 3.58 21.58
N GLY A 53 5.80 2.43 21.00
CA GLY A 53 4.46 1.83 21.12
C GLY A 53 3.36 2.68 20.47
N LEU A 54 3.71 3.52 19.51
CA LEU A 54 2.79 4.43 18.84
C LEU A 54 2.01 3.72 17.73
N ARG A 55 0.80 4.20 17.45
CA ARG A 55 -0.02 3.75 16.33
C ARG A 55 0.70 3.95 15.01
N SER A 56 0.60 2.99 14.10
CA SER A 56 1.23 3.02 12.78
C SER A 56 0.29 3.48 11.65
N ASP A 57 -0.88 4.04 11.98
CA ASP A 57 -1.83 4.52 10.98
C ASP A 57 -1.24 5.66 10.13
N VAL A 58 -1.54 5.61 8.84
CA VAL A 58 -1.22 6.62 7.83
C VAL A 58 -2.43 6.85 6.94
N VAL A 59 -2.52 8.04 6.36
CA VAL A 59 -3.49 8.36 5.32
C VAL A 59 -2.77 8.34 3.98
N VAL A 60 -3.22 7.50 3.06
CA VAL A 60 -2.67 7.41 1.71
C VAL A 60 -3.56 8.24 0.78
N ARG A 61 -2.96 9.14 -0.01
CA ARG A 61 -3.68 10.09 -0.88
C ARG A 61 -3.16 10.02 -2.31
N ASP A 62 -4.08 10.02 -3.27
CA ASP A 62 -3.78 10.10 -4.70
C ASP A 62 -3.46 11.54 -5.09
N VAL A 63 -2.26 11.76 -5.61
CA VAL A 63 -1.82 13.08 -6.08
C VAL A 63 -2.62 13.63 -7.25
N LYS A 64 -3.36 12.78 -7.99
CA LYS A 64 -4.23 13.24 -9.09
C LYS A 64 -5.59 13.73 -8.62
N ARG A 65 -5.98 13.42 -7.38
CA ARG A 65 -7.31 13.67 -6.81
C ARG A 65 -7.20 14.35 -5.43
N LEU A 66 -6.18 15.20 -5.24
CA LEU A 66 -5.87 15.82 -3.95
C LEU A 66 -7.05 16.60 -3.36
N ASP A 67 -7.79 17.30 -4.20
CA ASP A 67 -8.91 18.18 -3.82
C ASP A 67 -10.15 17.41 -3.33
N GLN A 68 -10.16 16.07 -3.43
CA GLN A 68 -11.27 15.28 -2.90
C GLN A 68 -11.21 15.16 -1.38
N TYR A 69 -10.02 15.15 -0.79
CA TYR A 69 -9.85 15.10 0.66
C TYR A 69 -10.19 16.45 1.32
N PRO A 70 -10.83 16.46 2.50
CA PRO A 70 -11.11 15.33 3.40
C PRO A 70 -12.43 14.60 3.10
N ASN A 71 -13.16 15.03 2.07
CA ASN A 71 -14.45 14.47 1.74
C ASN A 71 -14.28 13.14 0.96
N THR A 72 -15.31 12.30 0.96
CA THR A 72 -15.34 11.10 0.13
C THR A 72 -16.51 11.19 -0.82
N GLN A 73 -16.30 10.90 -2.10
CA GLN A 73 -17.40 10.75 -3.04
C GLN A 73 -17.87 9.29 -3.02
N GLU A 74 -18.91 9.00 -2.21
CA GLU A 74 -19.42 7.64 -2.04
C GLU A 74 -19.94 7.00 -3.34
N SER A 75 -20.32 7.82 -4.33
CA SER A 75 -20.81 7.38 -5.63
C SER A 75 -19.71 7.03 -6.64
N GLU A 76 -18.43 7.32 -6.35
CA GLU A 76 -17.34 7.02 -7.28
C GLU A 76 -17.08 5.52 -7.36
N ARG A 77 -17.01 5.00 -8.59
CA ARG A 77 -16.65 3.62 -8.85
C ARG A 77 -15.14 3.44 -8.74
N GLY A 78 -14.68 2.63 -7.79
CA GLY A 78 -13.27 2.25 -7.64
C GLY A 78 -12.76 2.49 -6.23
N ILE A 79 -11.44 2.59 -6.08
CA ILE A 79 -10.82 2.97 -4.81
C ILE A 79 -10.95 4.48 -4.60
N SER A 80 -11.25 4.87 -3.37
CA SER A 80 -11.27 6.27 -2.93
C SER A 80 -9.96 6.97 -3.26
N ALA A 81 -10.02 8.29 -3.52
CA ALA A 81 -8.82 9.12 -3.71
C ALA A 81 -7.93 9.18 -2.47
N TRP A 82 -8.46 8.83 -1.30
CA TRP A 82 -7.69 8.70 -0.07
C TRP A 82 -8.30 7.66 0.86
N PHE A 83 -7.47 7.07 1.73
CA PHE A 83 -7.93 6.13 2.74
C PHE A 83 -6.91 6.01 3.89
N LYS A 84 -7.39 5.62 5.08
CA LYS A 84 -6.55 5.36 6.26
C LYS A 84 -6.22 3.88 6.37
N VAL A 85 -4.94 3.56 6.59
CA VAL A 85 -4.39 2.19 6.66
C VAL A 85 -3.23 2.13 7.66
N GLY A 86 -2.83 0.93 8.09
CA GLY A 86 -1.64 0.76 8.94
C GLY A 86 -0.36 0.66 8.12
N LEU A 87 0.66 1.47 8.39
CA LEU A 87 2.01 1.32 7.83
C LEU A 87 2.79 0.28 8.64
N VAL A 88 2.83 -0.96 8.14
CA VAL A 88 3.28 -2.10 8.95
C VAL A 88 4.71 -2.53 8.67
N GLY A 89 5.35 -2.04 7.61
CA GLY A 89 6.71 -2.42 7.28
C GLY A 89 7.20 -1.88 5.95
N THR A 90 8.39 -2.30 5.57
CA THR A 90 8.98 -2.06 4.25
C THR A 90 9.28 -3.39 3.56
N TYR A 91 9.47 -3.33 2.24
CA TYR A 91 10.01 -4.43 1.45
C TYR A 91 11.02 -3.87 0.44
N HIS A 92 11.66 -4.74 -0.33
CA HIS A 92 12.78 -4.38 -1.21
C HIS A 92 12.46 -3.31 -2.28
N LYS A 93 11.19 -3.02 -2.58
CA LYS A 93 10.80 -1.95 -3.53
C LYS A 93 9.89 -0.87 -2.93
N GLY A 94 9.46 -0.97 -1.68
CA GLY A 94 8.42 -0.07 -1.18
C GLY A 94 8.01 -0.28 0.26
N VAL A 95 6.82 0.20 0.59
CA VAL A 95 6.18 0.07 1.90
C VAL A 95 5.06 -0.95 1.88
N MET A 96 4.80 -1.56 3.04
CA MET A 96 3.71 -2.49 3.28
C MET A 96 2.64 -1.76 4.10
N VAL A 97 1.41 -1.70 3.57
CA VAL A 97 0.26 -1.13 4.27
C VAL A 97 -0.79 -2.20 4.55
N GLN A 98 -1.27 -2.29 5.79
CA GLN A 98 -2.31 -3.20 6.21
C GLN A 98 -3.68 -2.57 5.99
N LEU A 99 -4.47 -3.23 5.13
CA LEU A 99 -5.77 -2.76 4.66
C LEU A 99 -6.91 -3.28 5.53
N ASN A 100 -6.83 -4.56 5.91
CA ASN A 100 -7.86 -5.20 6.73
C ASN A 100 -7.33 -6.46 7.42
N TRP A 101 -8.07 -6.96 8.40
CA TRP A 101 -7.90 -8.28 9.00
C TRP A 101 -9.00 -9.21 8.47
N ILE A 102 -8.61 -10.35 7.91
CA ILE A 102 -9.52 -11.23 7.19
C ILE A 102 -9.32 -12.67 7.65
N GLY A 103 -10.42 -13.35 7.98
CA GLY A 103 -10.42 -14.77 8.26
C GLY A 103 -10.19 -15.59 6.98
N ILE A 104 -9.20 -16.47 6.99
CA ILE A 104 -8.94 -17.44 5.93
C ILE A 104 -8.95 -18.85 6.50
N VAL A 105 -9.31 -19.83 5.68
CA VAL A 105 -9.34 -21.25 6.04
C VAL A 105 -8.68 -22.08 4.95
N SER A 106 -8.11 -23.23 5.33
CA SER A 106 -7.59 -24.19 4.37
C SER A 106 -8.75 -24.88 3.65
N GLY A 107 -8.68 -24.94 2.32
CA GLY A 107 -9.56 -25.75 1.49
C GLY A 107 -8.75 -26.72 0.62
N GLU A 108 -9.45 -27.53 -0.17
CA GLU A 108 -8.82 -28.54 -1.04
C GLU A 108 -7.81 -27.96 -2.05
N LYS A 109 -8.03 -26.72 -2.50
CA LYS A 109 -7.18 -26.01 -3.48
C LYS A 109 -6.22 -25.01 -2.82
N GLY A 110 -6.05 -25.09 -1.51
CA GLY A 110 -5.30 -24.15 -0.70
C GLY A 110 -6.20 -23.15 0.03
N TRP A 111 -5.63 -22.02 0.45
CA TRP A 111 -6.32 -21.02 1.26
C TRP A 111 -7.48 -20.35 0.51
N ARG A 112 -8.59 -20.14 1.22
CA ARG A 112 -9.76 -19.37 0.78
C ARG A 112 -10.28 -18.46 1.90
N LEU A 113 -11.14 -17.52 1.55
CA LEU A 113 -11.88 -16.72 2.53
C LEU A 113 -12.73 -17.62 3.41
N ARG A 114 -12.79 -17.28 4.70
CA ARG A 114 -13.73 -17.88 5.64
C ARG A 114 -15.14 -17.40 5.31
N GLY A 115 -16.04 -18.34 5.04
CA GLY A 115 -17.44 -18.08 4.79
C GLY A 115 -18.29 -18.17 6.07
N PRO A 116 -19.57 -17.79 6.00
CA PRO A 116 -20.48 -17.80 7.15
C PRO A 116 -20.73 -19.19 7.77
N LYS A 117 -20.56 -20.25 6.98
CA LYS A 117 -20.77 -21.65 7.40
C LYS A 117 -19.53 -22.28 8.04
N ASP A 118 -18.37 -21.65 7.92
CA ASP A 118 -17.15 -22.18 8.52
C ASP A 118 -17.20 -21.98 10.06
N PRO A 119 -16.67 -22.92 10.85
CA PRO A 119 -16.59 -22.75 12.30
C PRO A 119 -15.81 -21.47 12.65
N LYS A 120 -16.30 -20.70 13.64
CA LYS A 120 -15.68 -19.42 14.05
C LYS A 120 -14.21 -19.54 14.44
N ASN A 121 -13.79 -20.70 14.95
CA ASN A 121 -12.42 -20.97 15.38
C ASN A 121 -11.59 -21.75 14.35
N SER A 122 -12.09 -21.94 13.12
CA SER A 122 -11.34 -22.62 12.06
C SER A 122 -10.43 -21.64 11.30
N GLY A 123 -9.24 -22.10 10.91
CA GLY A 123 -8.29 -21.32 10.11
C GLY A 123 -7.54 -20.22 10.86
N LEU A 124 -7.14 -19.18 10.13
CA LEU A 124 -6.25 -18.10 10.60
C LEU A 124 -6.87 -16.72 10.35
N THR A 125 -6.44 -15.73 11.12
CA THR A 125 -6.71 -14.31 10.85
C THR A 125 -5.48 -13.73 10.14
N ALA A 126 -5.61 -13.42 8.86
CA ALA A 126 -4.55 -12.85 8.04
C ALA A 126 -4.73 -11.34 7.88
N ALA A 127 -3.62 -10.61 7.74
CA ALA A 127 -3.64 -9.22 7.31
C ALA A 127 -3.67 -9.16 5.78
N LEU A 128 -4.61 -8.41 5.21
CA LEU A 128 -4.54 -8.03 3.81
C LEU A 128 -3.54 -6.87 3.67
N ILE A 129 -2.40 -7.15 3.05
CA ILE A 129 -1.32 -6.17 2.85
C ILE A 129 -1.28 -5.70 1.41
N GLY A 130 -1.27 -4.38 1.24
CA GLY A 130 -0.92 -3.72 -0.01
C GLY A 130 0.55 -3.31 -0.05
N TYR A 131 1.19 -3.56 -1.19
CA TYR A 131 2.60 -3.24 -1.43
C TYR A 131 2.68 -2.00 -2.31
N VAL A 132 3.01 -0.86 -1.71
CA VAL A 132 3.13 0.43 -2.42
C VAL A 132 4.59 0.68 -2.77
N PRO A 133 4.96 0.71 -4.07
CA PRO A 133 6.33 0.97 -4.49
C PRO A 133 6.81 2.37 -4.07
N TYR A 134 8.08 2.51 -3.67
CA TYR A 134 8.69 3.81 -3.37
C TYR A 134 8.62 4.76 -4.56
N GLU A 135 8.69 4.20 -5.77
CA GLU A 135 8.58 4.93 -7.02
C GLU A 135 7.21 5.59 -7.22
N ASN A 136 6.17 5.13 -6.51
CA ASN A 136 4.85 5.76 -6.56
C ASN A 136 4.72 6.88 -5.53
N ILE A 137 5.58 6.96 -4.52
CA ILE A 137 5.51 7.96 -3.44
C ILE A 137 6.16 9.27 -3.89
N VAL A 138 5.37 10.34 -3.85
CA VAL A 138 5.77 11.69 -4.25
C VAL A 138 6.29 12.48 -3.05
N SER A 139 5.55 12.47 -1.95
CA SER A 139 5.89 13.13 -0.69
C SER A 139 5.24 12.43 0.49
N VAL A 140 5.77 12.69 1.68
CA VAL A 140 5.18 12.25 2.95
C VAL A 140 5.21 13.43 3.90
N ASP A 141 4.07 13.73 4.50
CA ASP A 141 3.97 14.58 5.69
C ASP A 141 3.87 13.66 6.91
N TRP A 142 4.81 13.76 7.85
CA TRP A 142 4.85 12.86 9.00
C TRP A 142 4.01 13.34 10.18
N GLU A 143 3.66 14.62 10.22
CA GLU A 143 2.96 15.25 11.35
C GLU A 143 1.43 15.13 11.20
N GLY A 144 0.96 14.97 9.96
CA GLY A 144 -0.45 14.93 9.65
C GLY A 144 -1.05 16.31 9.43
N ASP A 145 -2.36 16.43 9.55
CA ASP A 145 -3.11 17.66 9.29
C ASP A 145 -4.26 17.85 10.29
N GLU A 146 -5.11 18.85 10.05
CA GLU A 146 -6.24 19.18 10.92
C GLU A 146 -7.33 18.09 11.01
N TYR A 147 -7.39 17.15 10.06
CA TYR A 147 -8.37 16.06 10.06
C TYR A 147 -7.79 14.77 10.63
N TYR A 148 -6.53 14.48 10.34
CA TYR A 148 -5.81 13.32 10.86
C TYR A 148 -4.40 13.70 11.28
N SER A 149 -4.10 13.54 12.58
CA SER A 149 -2.75 13.62 13.15
C SER A 149 -1.85 12.41 12.78
N HIS A 150 -2.13 11.79 11.63
CA HIS A 150 -1.44 10.62 11.11
C HIS A 150 -0.66 11.04 9.87
N ALA A 151 0.47 10.38 9.63
CA ALA A 151 1.30 10.71 8.47
C ALA A 151 0.49 10.57 7.16
N GLN A 152 0.67 11.54 6.27
CA GLN A 152 0.01 11.64 4.98
C GLN A 152 0.99 11.21 3.89
N ILE A 153 0.74 10.07 3.24
CA ILE A 153 1.54 9.57 2.13
C ILE A 153 0.85 9.99 0.83
N PHE A 154 1.50 10.87 0.07
CA PHE A 154 1.04 11.30 -1.24
C PHE A 154 1.68 10.43 -2.31
N CYS A 155 0.88 9.66 -3.05
CA CYS A 155 1.39 8.75 -4.07
C CYS A 155 0.50 8.70 -5.32
N HIS A 156 1.02 8.07 -6.37
CA HIS A 156 0.26 7.81 -7.59
C HIS A 156 -0.55 6.52 -7.49
N PHE A 157 -1.82 6.60 -7.86
CA PHE A 157 -2.75 5.48 -7.94
C PHE A 157 -2.78 4.91 -9.37
N ASP A 158 -1.60 4.60 -9.89
CA ASP A 158 -1.41 4.28 -11.32
C ASP A 158 -1.33 2.77 -11.61
N ALA A 159 -1.51 1.92 -10.59
CA ALA A 159 -1.53 0.48 -10.76
C ALA A 159 -2.89 -0.01 -11.29
N ARG A 160 -3.08 -1.34 -11.29
CA ARG A 160 -4.32 -1.97 -11.77
C ARG A 160 -5.52 -1.43 -10.99
N GLN A 161 -6.59 -1.09 -11.70
CA GLN A 161 -7.84 -0.55 -11.12
C GLN A 161 -7.70 0.81 -10.40
N GLY A 162 -6.63 1.56 -10.67
CA GLY A 162 -6.43 2.87 -10.05
C GLY A 162 -6.03 2.77 -8.59
N GLU A 163 -5.29 1.70 -8.23
CA GLU A 163 -4.78 1.48 -6.87
C GLU A 163 -3.31 1.91 -6.76
N PRO A 164 -2.80 2.19 -5.55
CA PRO A 164 -1.38 2.48 -5.34
C PRO A 164 -0.51 1.21 -5.24
N TYR A 165 -1.13 0.03 -5.16
CA TYR A 165 -0.45 -1.24 -4.88
C TYR A 165 0.05 -1.93 -6.15
N GLU A 166 1.31 -2.38 -6.17
CA GLU A 166 1.76 -3.31 -7.21
C GLU A 166 1.33 -4.76 -6.93
N LYS A 167 1.01 -5.06 -5.68
CA LYS A 167 0.59 -6.38 -5.20
C LYS A 167 -0.32 -6.25 -3.98
N LEU A 168 -1.28 -7.18 -3.86
CA LEU A 168 -2.02 -7.47 -2.64
C LEU A 168 -1.74 -8.91 -2.21
N ALA A 169 -1.52 -9.13 -0.91
CA ALA A 169 -1.32 -10.46 -0.36
C ALA A 169 -1.96 -10.62 1.02
N TYR A 170 -2.30 -11.86 1.36
CA TYR A 170 -2.69 -12.23 2.71
C TYR A 170 -1.44 -12.66 3.47
N CYS A 171 -1.16 -11.99 4.58
CA CYS A 171 0.04 -12.22 5.37
C CYS A 171 -0.32 -12.65 6.80
N GLU A 172 0.46 -13.56 7.34
CA GLU A 172 0.48 -13.87 8.77
C GLU A 172 1.28 -12.80 9.49
N ARG A 173 0.70 -12.22 10.55
CA ARG A 173 1.44 -11.35 11.46
C ARG A 173 2.21 -12.22 12.45
N LYS A 174 3.52 -12.03 12.50
CA LYS A 174 4.44 -12.69 13.43
C LYS A 174 5.08 -11.65 14.33
N GLN A 175 5.30 -12.03 15.58
CA GLN A 175 5.91 -11.16 16.56
C GLN A 175 6.88 -11.99 17.41
N ASP A 176 8.10 -11.50 17.56
CA ASP A 176 9.08 -12.02 18.51
C ASP A 176 9.63 -10.86 19.35
N ARG A 177 9.39 -10.92 20.66
CA ARG A 177 9.69 -9.88 21.65
C ARG A 177 9.20 -8.49 21.19
N HIS A 178 10.04 -7.76 20.46
CA HIS A 178 9.84 -6.39 19.99
C HIS A 178 9.85 -6.24 18.46
N VAL A 179 10.03 -7.34 17.73
CA VAL A 179 10.07 -7.34 16.26
C VAL A 179 8.78 -7.92 15.74
N GLU A 180 7.98 -7.08 15.08
CA GLU A 180 6.82 -7.49 14.31
C GLU A 180 7.17 -7.55 12.83
N TRP A 181 6.78 -8.64 12.16
CA TRP A 181 6.91 -8.79 10.73
C TRP A 181 5.72 -9.55 10.14
N TYR A 182 5.58 -9.43 8.83
CA TYR A 182 4.47 -10.03 8.09
C TYR A 182 5.03 -11.01 7.08
N SER A 183 4.59 -12.27 7.16
CA SER A 183 4.98 -13.33 6.23
C SER A 183 3.83 -13.63 5.28
N GLU A 184 4.08 -13.59 3.97
CA GLU A 184 3.07 -13.90 2.97
C GLU A 184 2.61 -15.35 3.07
N ILE A 185 1.29 -15.54 3.07
CA ILE A 185 0.62 -16.85 3.05
C ILE A 185 0.23 -17.20 1.62
N ALA A 186 -0.46 -16.26 0.95
CA ALA A 186 -0.94 -16.40 -0.41
C ALA A 186 -1.25 -15.02 -1.01
N THR A 187 -1.24 -14.93 -2.35
CA THR A 187 -1.63 -13.70 -3.04
C THR A 187 -3.14 -13.47 -2.98
N TYR A 188 -3.56 -12.21 -3.17
CA TYR A 188 -4.98 -11.87 -3.23
C TYR A 188 -5.73 -12.63 -4.32
N GLU A 189 -5.13 -12.78 -5.50
CA GLU A 189 -5.77 -13.43 -6.65
C GLU A 189 -5.92 -14.95 -6.45
N GLU A 190 -4.96 -15.61 -5.78
CA GLU A 190 -5.07 -17.04 -5.43
C GLU A 190 -6.23 -17.28 -4.47
N ILE A 191 -6.30 -16.54 -3.36
CA ILE A 191 -7.40 -16.67 -2.39
C ILE A 191 -8.75 -16.33 -3.05
N LYS A 192 -8.81 -15.27 -3.86
CA LYS A 192 -10.02 -14.89 -4.60
C LYS A 192 -10.48 -16.00 -5.55
N LYS A 193 -9.55 -16.61 -6.29
CA LYS A 193 -9.83 -17.75 -7.17
C LYS A 193 -10.37 -18.92 -6.36
N ASN A 194 -9.71 -19.30 -5.27
CA ASN A 194 -10.13 -20.44 -4.43
C ASN A 194 -11.47 -20.20 -3.73
N SER A 195 -11.77 -18.95 -3.36
CA SER A 195 -13.03 -18.58 -2.71
C SER A 195 -14.21 -18.65 -3.67
N ARG A 196 -14.05 -18.22 -4.93
CA ARG A 196 -15.08 -18.33 -5.97
C ARG A 196 -15.44 -19.78 -6.32
N HIS A 197 -14.52 -20.72 -6.10
CA HIS A 197 -14.77 -22.15 -6.31
C HIS A 197 -15.35 -22.83 -5.07
N GLY A 198 -15.36 -22.16 -3.91
CA GLY A 198 -15.98 -22.65 -2.68
C GLY A 198 -17.50 -22.46 -2.61
N GLU A 199 -18.09 -21.75 -3.58
CA GLU A 199 -19.53 -21.55 -3.68
C GLU A 199 -20.04 -21.91 -5.10
N LYS A 200 -20.34 -23.19 -5.32
CA LYS A 200 -21.49 -23.56 -6.16
C LYS A 200 -22.70 -23.77 -5.26
N HIS A 201 -23.14 -22.71 -4.60
CA HIS A 201 -24.52 -22.60 -4.14
C HIS A 201 -24.99 -21.24 -4.60
N GLY A 202 -25.72 -21.26 -5.71
CA GLY A 202 -26.23 -20.05 -6.32
C GLY A 202 -27.14 -19.30 -5.37
N TYR A 203 -27.17 -17.99 -5.53
CA TYR A 203 -28.39 -17.21 -5.43
C TYR A 203 -28.27 -15.99 -6.33
N ALA A 204 -29.38 -15.77 -7.06
CA ALA A 204 -29.89 -14.55 -7.69
C ALA A 204 -28.98 -13.79 -8.67
#